data_AF-A0A0J7IEV7-F1
#
_entry.id   AF-A0A0J7IEV7-F1
#
_cell.length_a   1.000
_cell.length_b   1.000
_cell.length_c   1.000
_cell.angle_alpha   90.00
_cell.angle_beta   90.00
_cell.angle_gamma   90.00
#
_symmetry.space_group_name_H-M   'P 1'
#
loop_
_entity.id
_entity.type
_entity.pdbx_description
1 polymer ?
#
loop_
_entity_poly.entity_id
_entity_poly.type
_entity_poly.pdbx_seq_one_letter_code
_entity_poly.pdbx_strand_id
1 'polypeptide(L)'
;MKNNQTIKLFLLALQSLFTGGCLVILFVLVPFWQQSNADDFLAWFSKYSSNIAKIMLPLEVIPLLVSILVFYLSYKQKESTRKWWLLNLLSNIIVLLLFIFYFKPANASLASGTIMA
;
A
#
# COMPACT_ATOMS: atom_id res chain seq x y z
N MET A 1 11.45 22.97 -15.82
CA MET A 1 10.42 23.16 -14.78
C MET A 1 9.12 22.38 -15.05
N LYS A 2 8.53 22.39 -16.26
CA LYS A 2 7.28 21.65 -16.57
C LYS A 2 7.31 20.14 -16.25
N ASN A 3 8.40 19.41 -16.57
CA ASN A 3 8.46 17.95 -16.34
C ASN A 3 8.33 17.53 -14.86
N ASN A 4 8.71 18.38 -13.91
CA ASN A 4 8.70 18.02 -12.49
C ASN A 4 7.32 18.13 -11.86
N GLN A 5 6.43 18.94 -12.43
CA GLN A 5 5.04 19.02 -11.98
C GLN A 5 4.25 17.79 -12.45
N THR A 6 4.44 17.37 -13.71
CA THR A 6 3.76 16.19 -14.26
C THR A 6 4.03 14.94 -13.42
N ILE A 7 5.29 14.68 -13.06
CA ILE A 7 5.64 13.49 -12.26
C ILE A 7 5.09 13.57 -10.82
N LYS A 8 5.01 14.76 -10.23
CA LYS A 8 4.40 14.96 -8.90
C LYS A 8 2.89 14.70 -8.94
N LEU A 9 2.20 15.17 -9.97
CA LEU A 9 0.78 14.90 -10.18
C LEU A 9 0.53 13.40 -10.41
N PHE A 10 1.39 12.75 -11.19
CA PHE A 10 1.32 11.30 -11.38
C PHE A 10 1.53 10.53 -10.07
N LEU A 11 2.51 10.93 -9.25
CA LEU A 11 2.72 10.36 -7.91
C LEU A 11 1.50 10.53 -7.02
N LEU A 12 0.90 11.73 -6.97
CA LEU A 12 -0.31 11.99 -6.20
C LEU A 12 -1.48 11.11 -6.64
N ALA A 13 -1.66 10.90 -7.94
CA ALA A 13 -2.69 10.01 -8.47
C ALA A 13 -2.46 8.55 -8.04
N LEU A 14 -1.22 8.05 -8.15
CA LEU A 14 -0.86 6.70 -7.70
C LEU A 14 -1.11 6.50 -6.20
N GLN A 15 -0.71 7.47 -5.37
CA GLN A 15 -0.95 7.41 -3.93
C GLN A 15 -2.44 7.46 -3.60
N SER A 16 -3.21 8.29 -4.30
CA SER A 16 -4.66 8.35 -4.11
C SER A 16 -5.32 7.02 -4.43
N LEU A 17 -4.88 6.32 -5.49
CA LEU A 17 -5.35 4.98 -5.82
C LEU A 17 -5.01 3.97 -4.72
N PHE A 18 -3.76 3.96 -4.24
CA PHE A 18 -3.36 3.09 -3.15
C PHE A 18 -4.15 3.34 -1.87
N THR A 19 -4.27 4.60 -1.45
CA THR A 19 -5.09 5.01 -0.29
C THR A 19 -6.54 4.58 -0.48
N GLY A 20 -7.12 4.76 -1.67
CA GLY A 20 -8.47 4.28 -1.99
C GLY A 20 -8.62 2.77 -1.78
N GLY A 21 -7.65 1.98 -2.25
CA GLY A 21 -7.62 0.53 -2.00
C GLY A 21 -7.56 0.18 -0.51
N CYS A 22 -6.72 0.87 0.26
CA CYS A 22 -6.65 0.71 1.72
C CYS A 22 -7.97 1.07 2.42
N LEU A 23 -8.66 2.13 1.96
CA LEU A 23 -9.97 2.51 2.50
C LEU A 23 -11.03 1.45 2.21
N VAL A 24 -11.04 0.86 1.02
CA VAL A 24 -11.94 -0.27 0.71
C VAL A 24 -11.65 -1.46 1.62
N ILE A 25 -10.37 -1.80 1.83
CA ILE A 25 -10.00 -2.88 2.76
C ILE A 25 -10.51 -2.56 4.16
N LEU A 26 -10.25 -1.36 4.68
CA LEU A 26 -10.59 -0.97 6.05
C LEU A 26 -12.10 -0.87 6.29
N PHE A 27 -12.86 -0.28 5.37
CA PHE A 27 -14.27 0.05 5.61
C PHE A 27 -15.25 -0.95 5.01
N VAL A 28 -14.83 -1.77 4.04
CA VAL A 28 -15.71 -2.74 3.39
C VAL A 28 -15.28 -4.16 3.75
N LEU A 29 -14.01 -4.51 3.52
CA LEU A 29 -13.57 -5.90 3.68
C LEU A 29 -13.38 -6.31 5.14
N VAL A 30 -12.73 -5.48 5.96
CA VAL A 30 -12.50 -5.80 7.38
C VAL A 30 -13.81 -6.02 8.13
N PRO A 31 -14.84 -5.15 8.04
CA PRO A 31 -16.12 -5.40 8.68
C PRO A 31 -16.83 -6.67 8.18
N PHE A 32 -16.72 -6.96 6.89
CA PHE A 32 -17.23 -8.21 6.31
C PHE A 32 -16.52 -9.44 6.89
N TRP A 33 -15.20 -9.40 7.00
CA TRP A 33 -14.40 -10.49 7.60
C TRP A 33 -14.75 -10.69 9.08
N GLN A 34 -14.90 -9.61 9.84
CA GLN A 34 -15.23 -9.66 11.27
C GLN A 34 -16.64 -10.19 11.56
N GLN A 35 -17.58 -10.05 10.62
CA GLN A 35 -18.94 -10.57 10.74
C GLN A 35 -19.08 -12.01 10.23
N SER A 36 -18.08 -12.54 9.53
CA SER A 36 -18.11 -13.89 8.98
C SER A 36 -17.76 -14.92 10.05
N ASN A 37 -18.31 -16.14 9.95
CA ASN A 37 -17.79 -17.27 10.72
C ASN A 37 -16.33 -17.52 10.32
N ALA A 38 -15.52 -18.00 11.26
CA ALA A 38 -14.08 -18.20 11.03
C ALA A 38 -13.79 -19.12 9.83
N ASP A 39 -14.52 -20.24 9.71
CA ASP A 39 -14.33 -21.20 8.61
C ASP A 39 -14.69 -20.60 7.25
N ASP A 40 -15.81 -19.87 7.18
CA ASP A 40 -16.26 -19.18 5.96
C ASP A 40 -15.25 -18.11 5.53
N PHE A 41 -14.74 -17.35 6.49
CA PHE A 41 -13.70 -16.34 6.26
C PHE A 41 -12.41 -16.97 5.75
N LEU A 42 -11.89 -18.02 6.40
CA LEU A 42 -10.64 -18.67 5.98
C LEU A 42 -10.78 -19.31 4.59
N ALA A 43 -11.91 -19.95 4.30
CA ALA A 43 -12.20 -20.50 2.98
C ALA A 43 -12.24 -19.41 1.91
N TRP A 44 -12.90 -18.29 2.19
CA TRP A 44 -12.93 -17.12 1.31
C TRP A 44 -11.52 -16.54 1.13
N PHE A 45 -10.78 -16.34 2.22
CA PHE A 45 -9.48 -15.69 2.23
C PHE A 45 -8.45 -16.51 1.45
N SER A 46 -8.40 -17.82 1.68
CA SER A 46 -7.53 -18.74 0.94
C SER A 46 -7.77 -18.68 -0.57
N LYS A 47 -9.05 -18.56 -0.99
CA LYS A 47 -9.43 -18.51 -2.40
C LYS A 47 -9.19 -17.16 -3.06
N TYR A 48 -9.44 -16.05 -2.37
CA TYR A 48 -9.54 -14.72 -3.01
C TYR A 48 -8.48 -13.70 -2.57
N SER A 49 -7.80 -13.87 -1.43
CA SER A 49 -6.83 -12.89 -0.91
C SER A 49 -5.67 -12.60 -1.88
N SER A 50 -5.27 -13.58 -2.69
CA SER A 50 -4.24 -13.38 -3.71
C SER A 50 -4.60 -12.32 -4.75
N ASN A 51 -5.90 -12.11 -5.03
CA ASN A 51 -6.35 -11.07 -5.95
C ASN A 51 -6.18 -9.67 -5.35
N ILE A 52 -6.39 -9.52 -4.05
CA ILE A 52 -6.11 -8.27 -3.33
C ILE A 52 -4.62 -7.97 -3.42
N ALA A 53 -3.76 -8.94 -3.13
CA ALA A 53 -2.31 -8.77 -3.19
C ALA A 53 -1.81 -8.39 -4.60
N LYS A 54 -2.33 -9.05 -5.65
CA LYS A 54 -1.98 -8.74 -7.05
C LYS A 54 -2.29 -7.30 -7.46
N ILE A 55 -3.30 -6.68 -6.85
CA ILE A 55 -3.67 -5.28 -7.12
C ILE A 55 -2.90 -4.33 -6.20
N MET A 56 -2.90 -4.61 -4.89
CA MET A 56 -2.35 -3.69 -3.89
C MET A 56 -0.82 -3.63 -3.92
N LEU A 57 -0.12 -4.72 -4.24
CA LEU A 57 1.35 -4.72 -4.25
C LEU A 57 1.94 -3.80 -5.34
N PRO A 58 1.49 -3.85 -6.61
CA PRO A 58 1.90 -2.86 -7.59
C PRO A 58 1.54 -1.43 -7.18
N LEU A 59 0.37 -1.23 -6.58
CA LEU A 59 -0.08 0.08 -6.08
C LEU A 59 0.73 0.59 -4.88
N GLU A 60 1.49 -0.25 -4.19
CA GLU A 60 2.45 0.17 -3.15
C GLU A 60 3.84 0.43 -3.76
N VAL A 61 4.36 -0.52 -4.54
CA VAL A 61 5.74 -0.49 -5.04
C VAL A 61 5.96 0.62 -6.07
N ILE A 62 5.02 0.83 -6.99
CA ILE A 62 5.17 1.84 -8.05
C ILE A 62 5.24 3.26 -7.46
N PRO A 63 4.29 3.72 -6.61
CA PRO A 63 4.41 5.03 -5.99
C PRO A 63 5.64 5.16 -5.09
N LEU A 64 6.12 4.11 -4.42
CA LEU A 64 7.41 4.16 -3.71
C LEU A 64 8.56 4.50 -4.68
N LEU A 65 8.70 3.79 -5.80
CA LEU A 65 9.76 4.05 -6.78
C LEU A 65 9.66 5.47 -7.36
N VAL A 66 8.46 5.93 -7.69
CA VAL A 66 8.23 7.29 -8.18
C VAL A 66 8.52 8.34 -7.09
N SER A 67 8.24 8.04 -5.81
CA SER A 67 8.53 8.94 -4.69
C SER A 67 10.03 9.16 -4.47
N ILE A 68 10.87 8.13 -4.71
CA ILE A 68 12.33 8.26 -4.70
C ILE A 68 12.78 9.28 -5.75
N LEU A 69 12.27 9.15 -6.98
CA LEU A 69 12.59 10.05 -8.07
C LEU A 69 12.11 11.48 -7.80
N VAL A 70 10.88 11.65 -7.32
CA VAL A 70 10.32 12.96 -6.97
C VAL A 70 11.12 13.64 -5.85
N PHE A 71 11.49 12.89 -4.81
CA PHE A 71 12.33 13.42 -3.75
C PHE A 71 13.71 13.83 -4.28
N TYR A 72 14.38 12.97 -5.05
CA TYR A 72 15.68 13.27 -5.66
C TYR A 72 15.64 14.54 -6.52
N LEU A 73 14.65 14.68 -7.39
CA LEU A 73 14.48 15.86 -8.24
C LEU A 73 14.23 17.12 -7.42
N SER A 74 13.38 17.04 -6.39
CA SER A 74 13.05 18.17 -5.51
C SER A 74 14.26 18.61 -4.67
N TYR A 75 15.08 17.65 -4.23
CA TYR A 75 16.33 17.88 -3.52
C TYR A 75 17.36 18.59 -4.42
N LYS A 76 17.59 18.08 -5.65
CA LYS A 76 18.53 18.65 -6.62
C LYS A 76 18.18 20.09 -7.01
N GLN A 77 16.89 20.41 -7.10
CA GLN A 77 16.39 21.75 -7.42
C GLN A 77 16.30 22.69 -6.21
N LYS A 78 16.65 22.22 -5.01
CA LYS A 78 16.54 22.98 -3.75
C LYS A 78 15.14 23.53 -3.51
N GLU A 79 14.11 22.81 -3.96
CA GLU A 79 12.72 23.26 -3.78
C GLU A 79 12.38 23.46 -2.30
N SER A 80 11.55 24.45 -2.00
CA SER A 80 11.05 24.71 -0.64
C SER A 80 10.22 23.52 -0.09
N THR A 81 9.60 22.75 -0.98
CA THR A 81 8.74 21.60 -0.64
C THR A 81 9.51 20.29 -0.39
N ARG A 82 10.84 20.26 -0.53
CA ARG A 82 11.65 19.03 -0.44
C ARG A 82 11.43 18.21 0.84
N LYS A 83 11.14 18.87 1.97
CA LYS A 83 10.86 18.20 3.26
C LYS A 83 9.58 17.36 3.20
N TRP A 84 8.56 17.83 2.47
CA TRP A 84 7.31 17.09 2.28
C TRP A 84 7.50 15.88 1.38
N TRP A 85 8.33 15.99 0.34
CA TRP A 85 8.68 14.86 -0.51
C TRP A 85 9.54 13.82 0.23
N LEU A 86 10.38 14.24 1.17
CA LEU A 86 11.09 13.32 2.07
C LEU A 86 10.11 12.59 2.98
N LEU A 87 9.20 13.31 3.64
CA LEU A 87 8.18 12.70 4.49
C LEU A 87 7.36 11.68 3.71
N ASN A 88 6.94 12.05 2.51
CA ASN A 88 6.23 11.16 1.59
C ASN A 88 7.01 9.85 1.33
N LEU A 89 8.29 9.96 0.95
CA LEU A 89 9.15 8.80 0.73
C LEU A 89 9.27 7.92 1.98
N LEU A 90 9.50 8.53 3.15
CA LEU A 90 9.59 7.80 4.41
C LEU A 90 8.27 7.08 4.76
N SER A 91 7.12 7.71 4.51
CA SER A 91 5.82 7.06 4.71
C SER A 91 5.64 5.83 3.83
N ASN A 92 6.01 5.89 2.53
CA ASN A 92 5.96 4.71 1.65
C ASN A 92 6.89 3.59 2.16
N ILE A 93 8.10 3.94 2.63
CA ILE A 93 9.01 2.95 3.22
C ILE A 93 8.36 2.29 4.44
N ILE A 94 7.77 3.06 5.35
CA ILE A 94 7.12 2.53 6.55
C ILE A 94 5.98 1.58 6.18
N VAL A 95 5.13 1.94 5.21
CA VAL A 95 4.02 1.08 4.75
C VAL A 95 4.54 -0.23 4.17
N LEU A 96 5.57 -0.18 3.33
CA LEU A 96 6.19 -1.40 2.80
C LEU A 96 6.80 -2.28 3.91
N LEU A 97 7.44 -1.68 4.91
CA LEU A 97 7.99 -2.43 6.05
C LEU A 97 6.87 -3.08 6.87
N LEU A 98 5.76 -2.38 7.12
CA LEU A 98 4.57 -2.94 7.76
C LEU A 98 4.02 -4.14 6.95
N PHE A 99 3.99 -4.03 5.62
CA PHE A 99 3.61 -5.16 4.78
C PHE A 99 4.55 -6.35 4.96
N ILE A 100 5.87 -6.15 4.85
CA ILE A 100 6.85 -7.23 4.91
C ILE A 100 6.84 -7.93 6.27
N PHE A 101 6.84 -7.16 7.36
CA PHE A 101 7.02 -7.71 8.71
C PHE A 101 5.73 -8.17 9.37
N TYR A 102 4.58 -7.61 9.01
CA TYR A 102 3.32 -7.92 9.65
C TYR A 102 2.30 -8.53 8.69
N PHE A 103 1.88 -7.80 7.65
CA PHE A 103 0.76 -8.26 6.82
C PHE A 103 1.08 -9.48 5.97
N LYS A 104 2.29 -9.58 5.40
CA LYS A 104 2.70 -10.73 4.60
C LYS A 104 2.64 -12.04 5.41
N PRO A 105 3.30 -12.17 6.58
CA PRO A 105 3.20 -13.41 7.37
C PRO A 105 1.79 -13.65 7.90
N ALA A 106 1.07 -12.62 8.35
CA ALA A 106 -0.31 -12.77 8.82
C ALA A 106 -1.23 -13.30 7.72
N ASN A 107 -1.15 -12.73 6.51
CA ASN A 107 -1.93 -13.17 5.35
C ASN A 107 -1.56 -14.60 4.91
N ALA A 108 -0.29 -14.99 5.02
CA ALA A 108 0.12 -16.36 4.73
C ALA A 108 -0.54 -17.34 5.72
N SER A 109 -0.48 -17.06 7.02
CA SER A 109 -1.12 -17.88 8.06
C SER A 109 -2.63 -17.98 7.91
N LEU A 110 -3.28 -16.87 7.52
CA LEU A 110 -4.70 -16.84 7.18
C LEU A 110 -5.02 -17.72 5.97
N ALA A 111 -4.24 -17.61 4.90
CA ALA A 111 -4.47 -18.37 3.67
C ALA A 111 -4.24 -19.89 3.85
N SER A 112 -3.36 -20.29 4.76
CA SER A 112 -3.11 -21.69 5.12
C SER A 112 -4.03 -22.23 6.22
N GLY A 113 -4.87 -21.39 6.84
CA GLY A 113 -5.73 -21.79 7.95
C GLY A 113 -4.96 -22.19 9.22
N THR A 114 -3.70 -21.74 9.36
CA THR A 114 -2.79 -22.15 10.45
C THR A 114 -2.81 -21.18 11.62
N ILE A 115 -3.78 -20.27 11.68
CA ILE A 115 -4.02 -19.47 12.89
C ILE A 115 -4.62 -20.43 13.91
N MET A 116 -3.77 -21.01 14.76
CA MET A 116 -4.23 -21.63 15.99
C MET A 116 -4.84 -20.52 16.85
N ALA A 117 -6.09 -20.73 17.27
CA ALA A 117 -6.76 -19.90 18.28
C ALA A 117 -5.98 -19.89 19.60
#